data_AF-M9ZRK0-F1
#
_entry.id   AF-M9ZRK0-F1
#
_cell.length_a   1.000
_cell.length_b   1.000
_cell.length_c   1.000
_cell.angle_alpha   90.00
_cell.angle_beta   90.00
_cell.angle_gamma   90.00
#
_symmetry.space_group_name_H-M   'P 1'
#
loop_
_entity.id
_entity.type
_entity.pdbx_description
1 polymer ?
#
loop_
_entity_poly.entity_id
_entity_poly.type
_entity_poly.pdbx_seq_one_letter_code
_entity_poly.pdbx_strand_id
1 'polypeptide(L)'
;GWVYQYALVDRTGGHDPGQLRSLQDWLLTFELKSVPGVAEVAAIGGMVRQHQIVLDPQKMAAYGVSQRMVADAVGRANQEAGGASIEIGEAEHVVRASGYLRSDDDFRAIPIKSTANGLAVTLGDVAWIETGPQMR
;
A
#
# COMPACT_ATOMS: atom_id res chain seq x y z
N GLY A 1 23.90 -4.58 23.43
CA GLY A 1 23.54 -3.20 23.84
C GLY A 1 23.62 -2.30 22.62
N TRP A 2 22.92 -1.15 22.63
CA TRP A 2 22.95 -0.19 21.53
C TRP A 2 24.29 0.54 21.51
N VAL A 3 24.97 0.59 20.35
CA VAL A 3 26.29 1.21 20.21
C VAL A 3 26.19 2.67 19.73
N TYR A 4 25.13 3.01 19.01
CA TYR A 4 24.88 4.36 18.48
C TYR A 4 23.38 4.64 18.32
N GLN A 5 22.96 5.89 18.54
CA GLN A 5 21.57 6.35 18.39
C GLN A 5 21.55 7.72 17.71
N TYR A 6 20.56 7.95 16.85
CA TYR A 6 20.34 9.22 16.16
C TYR A 6 18.85 9.49 15.95
N ALA A 7 18.51 10.72 15.58
CA ALA A 7 17.17 11.14 15.22
C ALA A 7 17.18 11.86 13.87
N LEU A 8 16.17 11.61 13.05
CA LEU A 8 15.92 12.36 11.82
C LEU A 8 15.01 13.54 12.14
N VAL A 9 15.45 14.75 11.80
CA VAL A 9 14.71 15.99 12.05
C VAL A 9 14.84 16.90 10.83
N ASP A 10 13.71 17.26 10.23
CA ASP A 10 13.64 18.34 9.25
C ASP A 10 13.08 19.60 9.92
N ARG A 11 13.91 20.65 10.01
CA ARG A 11 13.54 21.93 10.62
C ARG A 11 12.83 22.88 9.65
N THR A 12 12.87 22.58 8.35
CA THR A 12 12.20 23.39 7.32
C THR A 12 10.72 23.04 7.20
N GLY A 13 10.33 21.86 7.69
CA GLY A 13 8.97 21.33 7.57
C GLY A 13 8.63 20.75 6.19
N GLY A 14 9.62 20.58 5.31
CA GLY A 14 9.44 19.96 3.99
C GLY A 14 9.19 18.46 4.05
N HIS A 15 9.54 17.81 5.17
CA HIS A 15 9.34 16.39 5.41
C HIS A 15 8.45 16.09 6.60
N ASP A 16 7.38 15.32 6.37
CA ASP A 16 6.54 14.76 7.43
C ASP A 16 7.21 13.57 8.16
N PRO A 17 6.75 13.20 9.37
CA PRO A 17 7.32 12.07 10.11
C PRO A 17 7.27 10.72 9.38
N GLY A 18 6.35 10.55 8.42
CA GLY A 18 6.25 9.36 7.58
C GLY A 18 7.27 9.33 6.45
N GLN A 19 7.62 10.49 5.89
CA GLN A 19 8.73 10.66 4.94
C GLN A 19 10.05 10.35 5.61
N LEU A 20 10.28 10.89 6.82
CA LEU A 20 11.48 10.60 7.60
C LEU A 20 11.56 9.11 8.00
N ARG A 21 10.42 8.50 8.36
CA ARG A 21 10.37 7.07 8.66
C ARG A 21 10.64 6.21 7.41
N SER A 22 10.11 6.60 6.27
CA SER A 22 10.38 5.93 5.00
C SER A 22 11.85 6.02 4.61
N LEU A 23 12.49 7.18 4.81
CA LEU A 23 13.93 7.35 4.61
C LEU A 23 14.76 6.45 5.54
N GLN A 24 14.36 6.33 6.80
CA GLN A 24 15.00 5.41 7.75
C GLN A 24 14.91 3.95 7.29
N ASP A 25 13.71 3.50 6.94
CA ASP A 25 13.44 2.08 6.69
C ASP A 25 13.98 1.62 5.33
N TRP A 26 13.88 2.47 4.30
CA TRP A 26 14.19 2.09 2.91
C TRP A 26 15.56 2.55 2.42
N LEU A 27 16.25 3.44 3.14
CA LEU A 27 17.60 3.88 2.78
C LEU A 27 18.59 3.61 3.91
N LEU A 28 18.46 4.31 5.05
CA LEU A 28 19.49 4.31 6.09
C LEU A 28 19.70 2.93 6.71
N THR A 29 18.63 2.16 6.88
CA THR A 29 18.72 0.80 7.42
C THR A 29 19.58 -0.11 6.54
N PHE A 30 19.48 -0.02 5.22
CA PHE A 30 20.28 -0.84 4.30
C PHE A 30 21.75 -0.39 4.26
N GLU A 31 21.98 0.91 4.18
CA GLU A 31 23.33 1.48 4.19
C GLU A 31 24.09 1.12 5.48
N LEU A 32 23.45 1.27 6.64
CA LEU A 32 24.09 1.01 7.93
C LEU A 32 24.29 -0.49 8.21
N LYS A 33 23.38 -1.37 7.74
CA LYS A 33 23.56 -2.83 7.85
C LYS A 33 24.72 -3.36 7.02
N SER A 34 25.17 -2.61 6.00
CA SER A 34 26.33 -3.01 5.18
C SER A 34 27.67 -2.83 5.91
N VAL A 35 27.71 -2.08 7.01
CA VAL A 35 28.94 -1.79 7.75
C VAL A 35 29.40 -3.04 8.53
N PRO A 36 30.66 -3.47 8.40
CA PRO A 36 31.19 -4.62 9.13
C PRO A 36 31.00 -4.49 10.65
N GLY A 37 30.48 -5.56 11.27
CA GLY A 37 30.23 -5.60 12.71
C GLY A 37 28.86 -5.09 13.15
N VAL A 38 28.01 -4.60 12.23
CA VAL A 38 26.62 -4.23 12.52
C VAL A 38 25.72 -5.46 12.45
N ALA A 39 25.13 -5.84 13.59
CA ALA A 39 24.17 -6.95 13.66
C ALA A 39 22.74 -6.51 13.31
N GLU A 40 22.32 -5.32 13.75
CA GLU A 40 20.97 -4.82 13.55
C GLU A 40 20.94 -3.29 13.52
N VAL A 41 20.01 -2.76 12.73
CA VAL A 41 19.62 -1.35 12.73
C VAL A 41 18.12 -1.33 12.90
N ALA A 42 17.66 -0.78 14.03
CA ALA A 42 16.26 -0.77 14.41
C ALA A 42 15.72 0.66 14.45
N ALA A 43 14.58 0.88 13.79
CA ALA A 43 13.87 2.14 13.82
C ALA A 43 13.03 2.26 15.10
N ILE A 44 13.18 3.36 15.82
CA ILE A 44 12.39 3.67 17.02
C ILE A 44 11.54 4.91 16.74
N GLY A 45 10.21 4.78 16.90
CA GLY A 45 9.28 5.87 16.63
C GLY A 45 9.04 6.10 15.13
N GLY A 46 8.64 7.33 14.77
CA GLY A 46 8.21 7.68 13.42
C GLY A 46 6.83 7.14 13.05
N MET A 47 6.34 7.54 11.87
CA MET A 47 5.04 7.15 11.35
C MET A 47 5.21 6.18 10.18
N VAL A 48 4.79 4.93 10.32
CA VAL A 48 4.66 4.04 9.16
C VAL A 48 3.39 4.43 8.41
N ARG A 49 3.50 4.83 7.15
CA ARG A 49 2.31 5.18 6.35
C ARG A 49 1.50 3.93 6.02
N GLN A 50 0.20 4.05 6.15
CA GLN A 50 -0.76 2.99 5.81
C GLN A 50 -1.96 3.60 5.10
N HIS A 51 -2.40 2.97 4.02
CA HIS A 51 -3.71 3.22 3.42
C HIS A 51 -4.77 2.55 4.30
N GLN A 52 -5.59 3.36 4.94
CA GLN A 52 -6.65 2.93 5.84
C GLN A 52 -7.97 2.92 5.07
N ILE A 53 -8.58 1.73 5.00
CA ILE A 53 -9.91 1.55 4.42
C ILE A 53 -10.90 1.55 5.57
N VAL A 54 -11.67 2.63 5.68
CA VAL A 54 -12.62 2.80 6.77
C VAL A 54 -14.03 2.63 6.21
N LEU A 55 -14.69 1.59 6.69
CA LEU A 55 -15.96 1.12 6.14
C LEU A 55 -17.13 1.95 6.67
N ASP A 56 -18.08 2.28 5.79
CA ASP A 56 -19.36 2.90 6.14
C ASP A 56 -20.44 1.82 6.28
N PRO A 57 -20.89 1.48 7.52
CA PRO A 57 -21.87 0.43 7.72
C PRO A 57 -23.23 0.71 7.06
N GLN A 58 -23.62 1.99 6.97
CA GLN A 58 -24.90 2.38 6.38
C GLN A 58 -24.88 2.18 4.86
N LYS A 59 -23.81 2.61 4.19
CA LYS A 59 -23.64 2.39 2.75
C LYS A 59 -23.47 0.90 2.44
N MET A 60 -22.69 0.17 3.22
CA MET A 60 -22.56 -1.27 3.06
C MET A 60 -23.91 -2.00 3.13
N ALA A 61 -24.77 -1.62 4.08
CA ALA A 61 -26.13 -2.15 4.17
C ALA A 61 -26.98 -1.78 2.94
N ALA A 62 -26.93 -0.52 2.51
CA ALA A 62 -27.69 -0.04 1.34
C ALA A 62 -27.29 -0.74 0.03
N TYR A 63 -26.00 -1.01 -0.17
CA TYR A 63 -25.49 -1.72 -1.35
C TYR A 63 -25.50 -3.25 -1.21
N GLY A 64 -25.88 -3.78 -0.04
CA GLY A 64 -25.82 -5.20 0.28
C GLY A 64 -24.42 -5.77 0.10
N VAL A 65 -23.42 -5.09 0.67
CA VAL A 65 -22.01 -5.45 0.67
C VAL A 65 -21.61 -5.88 2.08
N SER A 66 -20.99 -7.05 2.22
CA SER A 66 -20.45 -7.51 3.50
C SER A 66 -18.97 -7.15 3.66
N GLN A 67 -18.49 -7.10 4.90
CA GLN A 67 -17.08 -6.86 5.19
C GLN A 67 -16.18 -7.91 4.54
N ARG A 68 -16.64 -9.16 4.45
CA ARG A 68 -15.92 -10.24 3.78
C ARG A 68 -15.73 -9.96 2.29
N MET A 69 -16.78 -9.46 1.61
CA MET A 69 -16.69 -9.10 0.19
C MET A 69 -15.67 -8.00 -0.05
N VAL A 70 -15.60 -7.02 0.86
CA VAL A 70 -14.59 -5.95 0.80
C VAL A 70 -13.18 -6.54 0.95
N ALA A 71 -12.95 -7.36 1.98
CA ALA A 71 -11.65 -7.99 2.21
C ALA A 71 -11.20 -8.85 1.01
N ASP A 72 -12.11 -9.64 0.45
CA ASP A 72 -11.83 -10.48 -0.71
C ASP A 72 -11.53 -9.63 -1.96
N ALA A 73 -12.25 -8.51 -2.17
CA ALA A 73 -12.03 -7.61 -3.30
C ALA A 73 -10.67 -6.92 -3.21
N VAL A 74 -10.32 -6.37 -2.05
CA VAL A 74 -9.03 -5.72 -1.79
C VAL A 74 -7.87 -6.72 -1.96
N GLY A 75 -8.03 -7.94 -1.43
CA GLY A 75 -7.02 -8.99 -1.55
C GLY A 75 -6.74 -9.42 -3.00
N ARG A 76 -7.77 -9.41 -3.87
CA ARG A 76 -7.61 -9.70 -5.31
C ARG A 76 -7.06 -8.52 -6.11
N ALA A 77 -7.37 -7.30 -5.70
CA ALA A 77 -7.05 -6.09 -6.46
C ALA A 77 -5.59 -5.65 -6.35
N ASN A 78 -4.83 -6.15 -5.36
CA ASN A 78 -3.43 -5.79 -5.16
C ASN A 78 -2.49 -6.94 -5.53
N GLN A 79 -2.60 -7.44 -6.77
CA GLN A 79 -1.79 -8.55 -7.27
C GLN A 79 -1.27 -8.23 -8.67
N GLU A 80 -0.01 -8.56 -8.94
CA GLU A 80 0.53 -8.61 -10.31
C GLU A 80 0.38 -10.02 -10.90
N ALA A 81 0.02 -10.08 -12.18
CA ALA A 81 -0.01 -11.32 -12.95
C ALA A 81 1.00 -11.26 -14.10
N GLY A 82 1.85 -12.27 -14.20
CA GLY A 82 2.77 -12.47 -15.34
C GLY A 82 2.02 -13.08 -16.52
N GLY A 83 2.06 -12.43 -17.68
CA GLY A 83 1.29 -12.80 -18.88
C GLY A 83 2.04 -13.69 -19.87
N ALA A 84 3.07 -14.41 -19.44
CA ALA A 84 4.01 -15.13 -20.31
C ALA A 84 4.66 -14.21 -21.37
N SER A 85 5.36 -14.77 -22.36
CA SER A 85 5.98 -14.04 -23.46
C SER A 85 5.29 -14.35 -24.80
N ILE A 86 5.28 -13.37 -25.69
CA ILE A 86 4.82 -13.51 -27.08
C ILE A 86 6.03 -13.26 -27.99
N GLU A 87 6.32 -14.18 -28.90
CA GLU A 87 7.36 -14.00 -29.90
C GLU A 87 6.80 -13.25 -31.11
N ILE A 88 7.37 -12.09 -31.43
CA ILE A 88 7.02 -11.28 -32.60
C ILE A 88 8.30 -10.92 -33.33
N GLY A 89 8.47 -11.44 -34.54
CA GLY A 89 9.61 -11.13 -35.41
C GLY A 89 10.98 -11.50 -34.81
N GLU A 90 11.12 -12.75 -34.33
CA GLU A 90 12.33 -13.28 -33.66
C GLU A 90 12.71 -12.56 -32.35
N ALA A 91 11.82 -11.73 -31.81
CA ALA A 91 11.98 -11.07 -30.52
C ALA A 91 10.91 -11.52 -29.51
N GLU A 92 11.36 -11.95 -28.34
CA GLU A 92 10.51 -12.35 -27.22
C GLU A 92 10.01 -11.11 -26.44
N HIS A 93 8.70 -10.91 -26.39
CA HIS A 93 8.07 -9.81 -25.67
C HIS A 93 7.37 -10.33 -24.41
N VAL A 94 7.88 -9.94 -23.24
CA VAL A 94 7.26 -10.30 -21.96
C VAL A 94 5.98 -9.47 -21.75
N VAL A 95 4.85 -10.14 -21.57
CA VAL A 95 3.57 -9.50 -21.22
C VAL A 95 3.47 -9.38 -19.71
N ARG A 96 3.26 -8.16 -19.21
CA ARG A 96 3.03 -7.90 -17.78
C ARG A 96 1.72 -7.14 -17.60
N ALA A 97 0.84 -7.64 -16.74
CA ALA A 97 -0.33 -6.91 -16.28
C ALA A 97 -0.01 -6.30 -14.90
N SER A 98 0.00 -4.97 -14.81
CA SER A 98 0.17 -4.26 -13.54
C SER A 98 -1.15 -4.25 -12.76
N GLY A 99 -1.13 -4.71 -11.52
CA GLY A 99 -2.29 -4.66 -10.61
C GLY A 99 -1.91 -4.20 -9.20
N TYR A 100 -0.79 -3.50 -9.03
CA TYR A 100 -0.45 -2.90 -7.73
C TYR A 100 -1.19 -1.59 -7.54
N LEU A 101 -1.79 -1.44 -6.36
CA LEU A 101 -2.43 -0.20 -5.92
C LEU A 101 -1.33 0.77 -5.46
N ARG A 102 -1.32 1.99 -5.98
CA ARG A 102 -0.29 3.00 -5.70
C ARG A 102 -0.84 4.27 -5.06
N SER A 103 -2.12 4.54 -5.26
CA SER A 103 -2.80 5.75 -4.82
C SER A 103 -4.13 5.43 -4.13
N ASP A 104 -4.62 6.36 -3.32
CA ASP A 104 -5.95 6.25 -2.70
C ASP A 104 -7.06 6.10 -3.76
N ASP A 105 -6.89 6.65 -4.96
CA ASP A 105 -7.83 6.51 -6.07
C ASP A 105 -7.86 5.09 -6.64
N ASP A 106 -6.70 4.40 -6.68
CA ASP A 106 -6.65 3.00 -7.08
C ASP A 106 -7.46 2.14 -6.10
N PHE A 107 -7.37 2.42 -4.79
CA PHE A 107 -8.18 1.74 -3.78
C PHE A 107 -9.67 2.04 -3.97
N ARG A 108 -10.05 3.30 -4.18
CA ARG A 108 -11.45 3.69 -4.39
C ARG A 108 -12.08 2.99 -5.58
N ALA A 109 -11.31 2.78 -6.65
CA ALA A 109 -11.77 2.14 -7.88
C ALA A 109 -11.96 0.62 -7.79
N ILE A 110 -11.57 -0.03 -6.67
CA ILE A 110 -11.67 -1.49 -6.53
C ILE A 110 -13.13 -1.94 -6.66
N PRO A 111 -13.48 -2.79 -7.65
CA PRO A 111 -14.83 -3.31 -7.78
C PRO A 111 -15.08 -4.41 -6.74
N ILE A 112 -16.20 -4.31 -6.02
CA ILE A 112 -16.60 -5.29 -4.99
C ILE A 112 -17.63 -6.28 -5.54
N LYS A 113 -18.67 -5.77 -6.20
CA LYS A 113 -19.76 -6.58 -6.79
C LYS A 113 -20.38 -5.84 -7.97
N SER A 114 -21.03 -6.59 -8.86
CA SER A 114 -21.88 -6.02 -9.89
C SER A 114 -23.34 -5.98 -9.43
N THR A 115 -24.05 -4.90 -9.74
CA THR A 115 -25.50 -4.80 -9.58
C THR A 115 -26.21 -5.55 -10.70
N ALA A 116 -27.51 -5.85 -10.52
CA ALA A 116 -28.33 -6.49 -11.55
C ALA A 116 -28.37 -5.72 -12.89
N ASN A 117 -28.06 -4.42 -12.84
CA ASN A 117 -28.10 -3.51 -13.98
C ASN A 117 -26.71 -3.39 -14.67
N GLY A 118 -25.72 -4.19 -14.25
CA GLY A 118 -24.37 -4.18 -14.81
C GLY A 118 -23.42 -3.11 -14.25
N LEU A 119 -23.91 -2.19 -13.40
CA LEU A 119 -23.05 -1.21 -12.73
C LEU A 119 -22.28 -1.86 -11.58
N ALA A 120 -20.97 -1.62 -11.49
CA ALA A 120 -20.14 -2.09 -10.38
C ALA A 120 -20.33 -1.20 -9.15
N VAL A 121 -20.44 -1.81 -7.98
CA VAL A 121 -20.25 -1.15 -6.69
C VAL A 121 -18.76 -1.24 -6.35
N THR A 122 -18.16 -0.08 -6.13
CA THR A 122 -16.73 0.08 -5.86
C THR A 122 -16.45 0.27 -4.36
N LEU A 123 -15.18 0.17 -3.97
CA LEU A 123 -14.77 0.43 -2.60
C LEU A 123 -15.07 1.87 -2.16
N GLY A 124 -14.90 2.84 -3.06
CA GLY A 124 -15.24 4.24 -2.79
C GLY A 124 -16.73 4.48 -2.50
N ASP A 125 -17.62 3.58 -2.95
CA ASP A 125 -19.06 3.68 -2.67
C ASP A 125 -19.41 3.27 -1.23
N VAL A 126 -18.56 2.47 -0.58
CA VAL A 126 -18.85 1.87 0.74
C VAL A 126 -17.80 2.15 1.81
N ALA A 127 -16.73 2.86 1.47
CA ALA A 127 -15.63 3.16 2.38
C ALA A 127 -14.96 4.49 2.04
N TRP A 128 -14.33 5.12 3.03
CA TRP A 128 -13.36 6.18 2.82
C TRP A 128 -11.94 5.63 2.91
N ILE A 129 -11.07 6.16 2.04
CA ILE A 129 -9.66 5.76 1.93
C ILE A 129 -8.84 6.96 2.36
N GLU A 130 -8.07 6.78 3.42
CA GLU A 130 -7.22 7.80 4.03
C GLU A 130 -5.81 7.26 4.23
N THR A 131 -4.80 8.09 3.98
CA THR A 131 -3.43 7.76 4.35
C THR A 131 -3.16 8.23 5.77
N GLY A 132 -2.82 7.30 6.66
CA GLY A 132 -2.61 7.57 8.08
C GLY A 132 -1.45 6.77 8.69
N PRO A 133 -1.13 7.04 9.97
CA PRO A 133 -0.18 6.23 10.73
C PRO A 133 -0.70 4.81 10.90
N GLN A 134 0.20 3.82 10.82
CA GLN A 134 -0.12 2.45 11.25
C GLN A 134 -0.60 2.44 12.70
N MET A 135 -1.80 1.89 12.92
CA MET A 135 -2.33 1.67 14.28
C MET A 135 -1.49 0.59 14.97
N ARG A 136 -1.14 0.83 16.25
CA ARG A 136 -0.22 0.00 17.03
C ARG A 136 -0.95 -0.69 18.18
#